data_AF-A0A956YDI9-F1
#
_entry.id   AF-A0A956YDI9-F1
#
_cell.length_a   1.000
_cell.length_b   1.000
_cell.length_c   1.000
_cell.angle_alpha   90.00
_cell.angle_beta   90.00
_cell.angle_gamma   90.00
#
_symmetry.space_group_name_H-M   'P 1'
#
loop_
_entity.id
_entity.type
_entity.pdbx_description
1 polymer ?
#
loop_
_entity_poly.entity_id
_entity_poly.type
_entity_poly.pdbx_seq_one_letter_code
_entity_poly.pdbx_strand_id
1 'polypeptide(L)'
;MIRPFNLRDLPLVHRLSEVGVSLHTESALTKNLHPTRGALFSLIGGDFPTYVWKSDKNGLAGFIQLCLDDDSVHAHILYLSSTSDGSLSSENGTAVSETEGTNGQRPYQVNENAWLPLLDQAVVEAGQRGIHSLVAEVDEV
;
A
#
# COMPACT_ATOMS: atom_id res chain seq x y z
N MET A 1 -4.06 0.70 14.01
CA MET A 1 -3.34 -0.59 14.18
C MET A 1 -2.89 -1.16 12.83
N ILE A 2 -1.67 -1.72 12.75
CA ILE A 2 -1.18 -2.51 11.60
C ILE A 2 -1.28 -3.99 11.96
N ARG A 3 -1.70 -4.82 11.02
CA ARG A 3 -1.77 -6.27 11.20
C ARG A 3 -1.77 -7.03 9.86
N PRO A 4 -1.52 -8.35 9.87
CA PRO A 4 -1.73 -9.18 8.70
C PRO A 4 -3.16 -9.06 8.14
N PHE A 5 -3.26 -9.18 6.82
CA PHE A 5 -4.52 -9.19 6.09
C PHE A 5 -5.45 -10.30 6.59
N ASN A 6 -6.74 -10.00 6.65
CA ASN A 6 -7.78 -10.99 6.87
C ASN A 6 -8.94 -10.79 5.88
N LEU A 7 -9.85 -11.76 5.79
CA LEU A 7 -10.94 -11.72 4.82
C LEU A 7 -11.87 -10.50 4.96
N ARG A 8 -11.98 -9.91 6.16
CA ARG A 8 -12.79 -8.71 6.41
C ARG A 8 -12.18 -7.45 5.78
N ASP A 9 -10.90 -7.49 5.44
CA ASP A 9 -10.20 -6.39 4.77
C ASP A 9 -10.27 -6.49 3.25
N LEU A 10 -10.83 -7.58 2.69
CA LEU A 10 -10.92 -7.78 1.24
C LEU A 10 -11.58 -6.57 0.53
N PRO A 11 -12.70 -6.00 1.00
CA PRO A 11 -13.29 -4.83 0.35
C PRO A 11 -12.38 -3.59 0.40
N LEU A 12 -11.61 -3.43 1.48
CA LEU A 12 -10.66 -2.32 1.62
C LEU A 12 -9.50 -2.47 0.63
N VAL A 13 -8.88 -3.65 0.59
CA VAL A 13 -7.75 -3.94 -0.32
C VAL A 13 -8.21 -3.82 -1.77
N HIS A 14 -9.42 -4.29 -2.10
CA HIS A 14 -9.99 -4.11 -3.44
C HIS A 14 -10.09 -2.64 -3.81
N ARG A 15 -10.75 -1.82 -2.98
CA ARG A 15 -10.89 -0.38 -3.26
C ARG A 15 -9.55 0.34 -3.36
N LEU A 16 -8.62 0.05 -2.45
CA LEU A 16 -7.30 0.67 -2.45
C LEU A 16 -6.41 0.16 -3.60
N SER A 17 -6.68 -1.02 -4.16
CA SER A 17 -5.94 -1.56 -5.31
C SER A 17 -6.21 -0.79 -6.60
N GLU A 18 -7.38 -0.16 -6.74
CA GLU A 18 -7.73 0.66 -7.90
C GLU A 18 -6.92 1.96 -7.99
N VAL A 19 -6.46 2.45 -6.84
CA VAL A 19 -5.70 3.71 -6.70
C VAL A 19 -4.26 3.50 -6.23
N GLY A 20 -3.86 2.24 -6.01
CA GLY A 20 -2.56 1.88 -5.46
C GLY A 20 -1.44 1.97 -6.48
N VAL A 21 -0.21 2.17 -5.99
CA VAL A 21 0.98 2.19 -6.82
C VAL A 21 1.60 0.80 -6.82
N SER A 22 1.90 0.29 -8.02
CA SER A 22 2.74 -0.90 -8.16
C SER A 22 4.21 -0.50 -8.15
N LEU A 23 5.01 -1.18 -7.33
CA LEU A 23 6.43 -0.89 -7.11
C LEU A 23 7.33 -2.05 -7.58
N HIS A 24 6.82 -2.88 -8.49
CA HIS A 24 7.55 -4.00 -9.08
C HIS A 24 7.15 -4.23 -10.54
N THR A 25 7.99 -3.76 -11.46
CA THR A 25 7.70 -3.62 -12.89
C THR A 25 7.51 -4.97 -13.56
N GLU A 26 8.37 -5.95 -13.24
CA GLU A 26 8.27 -7.30 -13.80
C GLU A 26 6.89 -7.91 -13.48
N SER A 27 6.47 -7.86 -12.21
CA SER A 27 5.19 -8.42 -11.80
C SER A 27 4.01 -7.66 -12.41
N ALA A 28 4.11 -6.33 -12.50
CA ALA A 28 3.07 -5.50 -13.08
C ALA A 28 2.85 -5.80 -14.58
N LEU A 29 3.93 -5.99 -15.34
CA LEU A 29 3.85 -6.16 -16.79
C LEU A 29 3.68 -7.62 -17.25
N THR A 30 4.20 -8.58 -16.49
CA THR A 30 4.29 -9.98 -16.96
C THR A 30 3.46 -10.97 -16.16
N LYS A 31 3.16 -10.69 -14.88
CA LYS A 31 2.50 -11.66 -13.97
C LYS A 31 1.04 -11.34 -13.67
N ASN A 32 0.47 -10.33 -14.35
CA ASN A 32 -0.90 -9.82 -14.14
C ASN A 32 -1.25 -9.76 -12.64
N LEU A 33 -0.40 -9.06 -11.89
CA LEU A 33 -0.44 -9.04 -10.45
C LEU A 33 -1.68 -8.27 -9.96
N HIS A 34 -2.56 -8.95 -9.23
CA HIS A 34 -3.73 -8.32 -8.62
C HIS A 34 -3.56 -8.27 -7.09
N PRO A 35 -3.56 -7.09 -6.46
CA PRO A 35 -3.32 -6.96 -5.02
C PRO A 35 -4.29 -7.79 -4.17
N THR A 36 -5.56 -7.82 -4.57
CA THR A 36 -6.61 -8.63 -3.93
C THR A 36 -6.33 -10.12 -4.00
N ARG A 37 -5.86 -10.60 -5.15
CA ARG A 37 -5.46 -12.00 -5.34
C ARG A 37 -4.25 -12.36 -4.46
N GLY A 38 -3.23 -11.50 -4.44
CA GLY A 38 -2.06 -11.68 -3.58
C GLY A 38 -2.44 -11.70 -2.09
N ALA A 39 -3.35 -10.82 -1.68
CA ALA A 39 -3.84 -10.77 -0.30
C ALA A 39 -4.59 -12.05 0.08
N LEU A 40 -5.41 -12.60 -0.83
CA LEU A 40 -6.07 -13.89 -0.60
C LEU A 40 -5.06 -15.04 -0.45
N PHE A 41 -3.99 -15.06 -1.26
CA PHE A 41 -2.92 -16.05 -1.09
C PHE A 41 -2.15 -15.88 0.22
N SER A 42 -2.05 -14.66 0.74
CA SER A 42 -1.38 -14.43 2.03
C SER A 42 -2.10 -15.12 3.21
N LEU A 43 -3.41 -15.42 3.12
CA LEU A 43 -4.12 -16.15 4.19
C LEU A 43 -3.67 -17.60 4.31
N ILE A 44 -3.26 -18.22 3.20
CA ILE A 44 -2.91 -19.65 3.16
C ILE A 44 -1.41 -19.90 3.28
N GLY A 45 -0.63 -18.87 3.60
CA GLY A 45 0.82 -18.96 3.75
C GLY A 45 1.61 -18.78 2.45
N GLY A 46 1.06 -18.08 1.45
CA GLY A 46 1.78 -17.76 0.23
C GLY A 46 2.83 -16.66 0.39
N ASP A 47 3.64 -16.50 -0.65
CA ASP A 47 4.84 -15.62 -0.71
C ASP A 47 4.51 -14.12 -0.78
N PHE A 48 3.25 -13.75 -0.54
CA PHE A 48 2.73 -12.40 -0.72
C PHE A 48 2.21 -11.81 0.60
N PRO A 49 3.03 -11.69 1.66
CA PRO A 49 2.54 -11.18 2.92
C PRO A 49 1.95 -9.78 2.71
N THR A 50 0.69 -9.65 3.11
CA THR A 50 -0.09 -8.43 2.94
C THR A 50 -0.45 -7.91 4.31
N TYR A 51 -0.07 -6.66 4.58
CA TYR A 51 -0.36 -5.99 5.84
C TYR A 51 -1.33 -4.86 5.61
N VAL A 52 -2.27 -4.72 6.54
CA VAL A 52 -3.32 -3.71 6.50
C VAL A 52 -3.16 -2.82 7.72
N TRP A 53 -3.22 -1.51 7.47
CA TRP A 53 -3.29 -0.49 8.49
C TRP A 53 -4.68 0.14 8.47
N LYS A 54 -5.25 0.32 9.66
CA LYS A 54 -6.46 1.11 9.89
C LYS A 54 -6.21 2.04 11.05
N SER A 55 -6.49 3.32 10.88
CA SER A 55 -6.49 4.29 11.96
C SER A 55 -7.78 4.20 12.76
N ASP A 56 -7.65 4.30 14.08
CA ASP A 56 -8.80 4.24 14.99
C ASP A 56 -9.51 5.60 15.11
N LYS A 57 -8.90 6.69 14.60
CA LYS A 57 -9.35 8.07 14.87
C LYS A 57 -9.94 8.80 13.66
N ASN A 58 -9.40 8.58 12.46
CA ASN A 58 -9.71 9.40 11.28
C ASN A 58 -10.14 8.58 10.06
N GLY A 59 -10.48 7.30 10.26
CA GLY A 59 -10.97 6.42 9.19
C GLY A 59 -9.93 6.11 8.11
N LEU A 60 -8.69 6.61 8.25
CA LEU A 60 -7.62 6.34 7.32
C LEU A 60 -7.27 4.87 7.33
N ALA A 61 -6.91 4.36 6.16
CA ALA A 61 -6.49 3.00 6.00
C ALA A 61 -5.48 2.87 4.88
N GLY A 62 -4.71 1.80 4.91
CA GLY A 62 -3.74 1.50 3.88
C GLY A 62 -3.38 0.03 3.88
N PHE A 63 -2.67 -0.38 2.84
CA PHE A 63 -2.07 -1.69 2.80
C PHE A 63 -0.71 -1.65 2.10
N ILE A 64 0.14 -2.59 2.49
CA ILE A 64 1.40 -2.89 1.82
C ILE A 64 1.43 -4.39 1.51
N GLN A 65 1.90 -4.74 0.33
CA GLN A 65 2.06 -6.12 -0.10
C GLN A 65 3.50 -6.33 -0.54
N LEU A 66 4.13 -7.38 -0.01
CA LEU A 66 5.47 -7.78 -0.39
C LEU A 66 5.44 -9.02 -1.29
N CYS A 67 6.53 -9.27 -1.98
CA CYS A 67 6.91 -10.56 -2.53
C CYS A 67 8.12 -11.05 -1.73
N LEU A 68 7.99 -12.21 -1.11
CA LEU A 68 9.12 -12.93 -0.55
C LEU A 68 9.54 -14.00 -1.56
N ASP A 69 10.81 -14.35 -1.53
CA ASP A 69 11.34 -15.51 -2.24
C ASP A 69 12.17 -16.28 -1.22
N ASP A 70 11.89 -17.57 -1.04
CA ASP A 70 12.44 -18.39 0.05
C ASP A 70 13.98 -18.47 0.02
N ASP A 71 14.58 -18.32 -1.17
CA ASP A 71 16.02 -18.36 -1.37
C ASP A 71 16.68 -16.95 -1.43
N SER A 72 15.89 -15.88 -1.24
CA SER A 72 16.35 -14.50 -1.36
C SER A 72 16.49 -13.80 0.00
N VAL A 73 17.54 -12.98 0.13
CA VAL A 73 17.69 -12.03 1.26
C VAL A 73 16.98 -10.69 0.98
N HIS A 74 16.30 -10.58 -0.16
CA HIS A 74 15.62 -9.39 -0.61
C HIS A 74 14.11 -9.66 -0.73
N ALA A 75 13.30 -8.80 -0.11
CA ALA A 75 11.86 -8.74 -0.37
C ALA A 75 11.55 -7.60 -1.33
N HIS A 76 10.60 -7.80 -2.23
CA HIS A 76 10.14 -6.74 -3.13
C HIS A 76 8.82 -6.16 -2.63
N ILE A 77 8.68 -4.84 -2.61
CA ILE A 77 7.40 -4.19 -2.38
C ILE A 77 6.62 -4.26 -3.68
N LEU A 78 5.50 -4.98 -3.69
CA LEU A 78 4.67 -5.12 -4.88
C LEU A 78 3.68 -3.97 -5.00
N TYR A 79 3.03 -3.64 -3.89
CA TYR A 79 2.00 -2.61 -3.84
C TYR A 79 2.04 -1.85 -2.52
N LEU A 80 1.78 -0.55 -2.64
CA LEU A 80 1.56 0.35 -1.54
C LEU A 80 0.38 1.27 -1.87
N SER A 81 -0.58 1.36 -0.96
CA SER A 81 -1.74 2.23 -1.14
C SER A 81 -2.29 2.67 0.20
N SER A 82 -2.85 3.88 0.23
CA SER A 82 -3.54 4.43 1.37
C SER A 82 -4.71 5.28 0.93
N THR A 83 -5.68 5.44 1.82
CA THR A 83 -6.70 6.47 1.67
C THR A 83 -6.01 7.83 1.70
N SER A 84 -6.36 8.71 0.76
CA SER A 84 -6.01 10.12 0.86
C SER A 84 -6.51 10.68 2.19
N ASP A 85 -5.79 11.64 2.78
CA ASP A 85 -6.37 12.49 3.82
C ASP A 85 -7.58 13.18 3.19
N GLY A 86 -8.77 12.64 3.43
CA GLY A 86 -9.99 13.31 3.05
C GLY A 86 -9.95 14.67 3.71
N SER A 87 -9.98 15.73 2.91
CA SER A 87 -10.46 17.03 3.36
C SER A 87 -11.63 16.78 4.29
N LEU A 88 -11.51 17.24 5.53
CA LEU A 88 -12.60 17.33 6.49
C LEU A 88 -13.88 17.62 5.72
N SER A 89 -14.87 16.74 5.83
CA SER A 89 -16.22 17.04 5.37
C SER A 89 -16.66 18.33 6.08
N SER A 90 -16.48 19.46 5.40
CA SER A 90 -17.05 20.73 5.80
C SER A 90 -18.55 20.56 5.59
N GLU A 91 -19.27 20.37 6.68
CA GLU A 91 -20.71 20.57 6.73
C GLU A 91 -20.99 22.05 6.47
N ASN A 92 -20.89 22.47 5.21
CA ASN A 92 -21.56 23.62 4.63
C ASN A 92 -21.23 23.63 3.13
N GLY A 93 -22.27 23.46 2.31
CA GLY A 93 -22.15 23.38 0.87
C GLY A 93 -21.60 24.68 0.29
N THR A 94 -20.30 24.72 0.02
CA THR A 94 -19.71 25.50 -1.07
C THR A 94 -18.35 24.87 -1.40
N ALA A 95 -18.32 23.98 -2.38
CA ALA A 95 -17.08 23.42 -2.88
C ALA A 95 -16.35 24.50 -3.68
N VAL A 96 -15.43 25.21 -3.02
CA VAL A 96 -14.38 25.99 -3.68
C VAL A 96 -13.07 25.23 -3.46
N SER A 97 -12.73 24.37 -4.41
CA SER A 97 -11.35 23.88 -4.55
C SER A 97 -10.51 25.00 -5.16
N GLU A 98 -10.12 25.97 -4.35
CA GLU A 98 -9.03 26.89 -4.68
C GLU A 98 -7.74 26.32 -4.09
N THR A 99 -6.99 25.65 -4.95
CA THR A 99 -5.53 25.78 -4.98
C THR A 99 -5.09 25.53 -6.41
N GLU A 100 -5.16 26.60 -7.20
CA GLU A 100 -4.38 26.75 -8.42
C GLU A 100 -2.89 26.63 -8.04
N GLY A 101 -2.33 25.43 -8.25
CA GLY A 101 -0.91 25.23 -8.42
C GLY A 101 -0.59 25.26 -9.90
N THR A 102 -0.15 26.41 -10.39
CA THR A 102 0.57 26.51 -11.66
C THR A 102 1.74 25.52 -11.68
N ASN A 103 1.82 24.73 -12.76
CA ASN A 103 2.81 23.69 -13.11
C ASN A 103 2.41 22.27 -12.72
N GLY A 104 1.67 21.58 -13.62
CA GLY A 104 1.89 20.19 -14.10
C GLY A 104 2.28 19.04 -13.16
N GLN A 105 2.33 19.20 -11.84
CA GLN A 105 2.70 18.16 -10.90
C GLN A 105 1.45 17.35 -10.54
N ARG A 106 1.46 16.06 -10.90
CA ARG A 106 0.41 15.10 -10.49
C ARG A 106 0.36 15.06 -8.95
N PRO A 107 -0.82 15.11 -8.32
CA PRO A 107 -0.93 15.04 -6.88
C PRO A 107 -0.83 13.57 -6.45
N TYR A 108 0.36 12.98 -6.47
CA TYR A 108 0.61 11.74 -5.71
C TYR A 108 0.67 12.12 -4.22
N GLN A 109 -0.47 12.42 -3.62
CA GLN A 109 -0.58 12.61 -2.18
C GLN A 109 -0.68 11.24 -1.49
N VAL A 110 0.45 10.52 -1.47
CA VAL A 110 0.55 9.33 -0.61
C VAL A 110 0.58 9.83 0.82
N ASN A 111 -0.45 9.49 1.59
CA ASN A 111 -0.59 9.94 2.98
C ASN A 111 0.54 9.35 3.85
N GLU A 112 1.52 10.17 4.23
CA GLU A 112 2.68 9.77 5.03
C GLU A 112 2.31 9.13 6.35
N ASN A 113 1.24 9.61 7.00
CA ASN A 113 0.73 9.04 8.24
C ASN A 113 0.18 7.62 8.07
N ALA A 114 -0.08 7.20 6.84
CA ALA A 114 -0.57 5.87 6.50
C ALA A 114 0.54 4.93 6.03
N TRP A 115 1.38 5.38 5.09
CA TRP A 115 2.33 4.51 4.42
C TRP A 115 3.62 4.28 5.21
N LEU A 116 4.12 5.28 5.95
CA LEU A 116 5.33 5.11 6.77
C LEU A 116 5.16 4.02 7.83
N PRO A 117 4.07 3.99 8.64
CA PRO A 117 3.88 2.91 9.60
C PRO A 117 3.78 1.54 8.91
N LEU A 118 3.11 1.47 7.75
CA LEU A 118 3.03 0.23 6.97
C LEU A 118 4.41 -0.27 6.54
N LEU A 119 5.29 0.64 6.10
CA LEU A 119 6.67 0.31 5.76
C LEU A 119 7.45 -0.15 7.00
N ASP A 120 7.32 0.54 8.13
CA ASP A 120 7.98 0.13 9.39
C ASP A 120 7.59 -1.30 9.78
N GLN A 121 6.30 -1.64 9.71
CA GLN A 121 5.86 -3.01 9.99
C GLN A 121 6.43 -4.00 8.97
N ALA A 122 6.43 -3.66 7.68
CA ALA A 122 7.00 -4.52 6.65
C ALA A 122 8.49 -4.79 6.89
N VAL A 123 9.25 -3.79 7.34
CA VAL A 123 10.67 -3.93 7.73
C VAL A 123 10.84 -4.91 8.89
N VAL A 124 10.04 -4.77 9.95
CA VAL A 124 10.10 -5.66 11.12
C VAL A 124 9.81 -7.11 10.72
N GLU A 125 8.76 -7.32 9.92
CA GLU A 125 8.32 -8.65 9.50
C GLU A 125 9.29 -9.31 8.52
N ALA A 126 9.84 -8.54 7.58
CA ALA A 126 10.90 -9.00 6.69
C ALA A 126 12.12 -9.44 7.50
N GLY A 127 12.56 -8.61 8.46
CA GLY A 127 13.69 -8.93 9.34
C GLY A 127 13.48 -10.19 10.17
N GLN A 128 12.28 -10.43 10.69
CA GLN A 128 11.94 -11.67 11.42
C GLN A 128 12.04 -12.94 10.55
N ARG A 129 11.96 -12.79 9.23
CA ARG A 129 12.10 -13.88 8.25
C ARG A 129 13.52 -14.01 7.67
N GLY A 130 14.48 -13.24 8.16
CA GLY A 130 15.86 -13.25 7.66
C GLY A 130 16.07 -12.46 6.36
N ILE A 131 15.08 -11.65 5.95
CA ILE A 131 15.23 -10.72 4.85
C ILE A 131 16.01 -9.50 5.33
N HIS A 132 17.01 -9.09 4.55
CA HIS A 132 17.93 -8.01 4.90
C HIS A 132 17.65 -6.70 4.17
N SER A 133 16.84 -6.72 3.10
CA SER A 133 16.45 -5.49 2.40
C SER A 133 15.04 -5.57 1.83
N LEU A 134 14.38 -4.42 1.78
CA LEU A 134 13.19 -4.23 0.96
C LEU A 134 13.54 -3.40 -0.28
N VAL A 135 13.11 -3.88 -1.44
CA VAL A 135 13.34 -3.27 -2.75
C VAL A 135 12.01 -2.76 -3.29
N ALA A 136 11.99 -1.51 -3.75
CA ALA A 136 10.89 -0.93 -4.49
C ALA A 136 11.44 -0.35 -5.78
N GLU A 137 10.74 -0.58 -6.89
CA GLU A 137 11.05 0.00 -8.19
C GLU A 137 10.15 1.21 -8.41
N VAL A 138 10.75 2.32 -8.82
CA VAL A 138 10.07 3.57 -9.15
C VAL A 138 10.62 4.07 -10.48
N ASP A 139 9.79 4.73 -11.27
CA ASP A 139 10.20 5.35 -12.53
C ASP A 139 11.28 6.43 -12.27
N GLU A 140 12.36 6.41 -13.04
CA GLU A 140 13.40 7.45 -13.00
C GLU A 140 12.92 8.64 -13.82
N VAL A 141 12.37 9.66 -13.14
CA VAL A 141 11.96 10.94 -13.75
C VAL A 141 13.17 11.79 -14.08
#